data_AF-Q97HK9-F1
#
_entry.id   AF-Q97HK9-F1
#
_cell.length_a   1.000
_cell.length_b   1.000
_cell.length_c   1.000
_cell.angle_alpha   90.00
_cell.angle_beta   90.00
_cell.angle_gamma   90.00
#
_symmetry.space_group_name_H-M   'P 1'
#
loop_
_entity.id
_entity.type
_entity.pdbx_description
1 polymer ?
#
loop_
_entity_poly.entity_id
_entity_poly.type
_entity_poly.pdbx_seq_one_letter_code
_entity_poly.pdbx_strand_id
1 'polypeptide(L)'
;MKVTVLNGSPKEACNTVTMKYVEFLEKSFAKHSFTYINITRNIRRLENDEKERHKIIDKIKEADVVIWGFPVYLGLVPAGYKRFIELIFENNMAEVFRDKYAVIITTSVHYFDIAAIKYVHAIIDDLNMRYVDYYSAEIFDLTNEEKKNNFYSFGKIVFDDIENQKYHPRRYNPIIKTVKEYNPEYNEFKIDNKGKKIVVVTDSMNLNKNIGKMVSKFVSITNADLINISDIKINGGCVGCMHCVYDGSCIYSGKDDIGMVYEKIRSYDIIVFAGEIENRYLSARWKLFIDRRFYKNHQPNFAKKQLGYLVSGELRQVQDLTDSIQTLAEFERCNLVEIVTDEISTSAEIDKNILEFSKNLVKCSTLNYVKERTFLGVGGHKVFRDMIWGEYRMIFSADHRYYKKNKYYDFPQYNYENRIRNFIMSIFLKIPPIRKKIIDSLGTTVLKYLDKKVIKIQ
;
A
#
# COMPACT_ATOMS: atom_id res chain seq x y z
N MET A 1 -5.49 19.12 27.88
CA MET A 1 -5.40 17.69 27.52
C MET A 1 -3.94 17.29 27.36
N LYS A 2 -3.63 16.06 27.74
CA LYS A 2 -2.36 15.39 27.46
C LYS A 2 -2.44 14.66 26.12
N VAL A 3 -1.64 15.09 25.15
CA VAL A 3 -1.58 14.53 23.80
C VAL A 3 -0.33 13.67 23.68
N THR A 4 -0.49 12.38 23.36
CA THR A 4 0.63 11.49 23.02
C THR A 4 0.69 11.30 21.51
N VAL A 5 1.86 11.53 20.92
CA VAL A 5 2.10 11.43 19.48
C VAL A 5 2.92 10.17 19.20
N LEU A 6 2.32 9.22 18.51
CA LEU A 6 2.99 8.01 18.04
C LEU A 6 3.64 8.30 16.68
N ASN A 7 4.90 8.74 16.69
CA ASN A 7 5.65 9.11 15.49
C ASN A 7 6.15 7.86 14.74
N GLY A 8 5.56 7.62 13.58
CA GLY A 8 5.89 6.53 12.66
C GLY A 8 6.95 6.88 11.62
N SER A 9 7.49 8.09 11.61
CA SER A 9 8.55 8.45 10.67
C SER A 9 9.85 7.70 10.99
N PRO A 10 10.54 7.14 9.98
CA PRO A 10 11.79 6.42 10.18
C PRO A 10 13.03 7.33 10.20
N LYS A 11 12.90 8.63 9.89
CA LYS A 11 14.02 9.58 9.84
C LYS A 11 14.54 9.92 11.24
N GLU A 12 15.81 10.32 11.32
CA GLU A 12 16.40 10.81 12.57
C GLU A 12 15.83 12.18 12.96
N ALA A 13 15.57 12.36 14.26
CA ALA A 13 14.95 13.54 14.90
C ALA A 13 13.45 13.78 14.61
N CYS A 14 12.80 14.61 15.45
CA CYS A 14 11.42 15.06 15.27
C CYS A 14 11.22 15.96 14.04
N ASN A 15 12.28 16.27 13.28
CA ASN A 15 12.24 17.15 12.12
C ASN A 15 11.78 16.41 10.84
N THR A 16 10.58 15.83 10.90
CA THR A 16 9.97 15.12 9.78
C THR A 16 8.72 15.84 9.33
N VAL A 17 8.32 15.71 8.06
CA VAL A 17 7.15 16.42 7.51
C VAL A 17 5.93 16.22 8.39
N THR A 18 5.57 14.97 8.71
CA THR A 18 4.41 14.67 9.56
C THR A 18 4.51 15.33 10.93
N MET A 19 5.69 15.31 11.55
CA MET A 19 5.89 15.93 12.85
C MET A 19 5.86 17.46 12.78
N LYS A 20 6.18 18.10 11.64
CA LYS A 20 5.97 19.55 11.46
C LYS A 20 4.51 19.96 11.49
N TYR A 21 3.60 19.12 10.99
CA TYR A 21 2.17 19.32 11.18
C TYR A 21 1.78 19.19 12.65
N VAL A 22 2.30 18.20 13.37
CA VAL A 22 2.01 18.06 14.80
C VAL A 22 2.59 19.23 15.62
N GLU A 23 3.83 19.65 15.34
CA GLU A 23 4.44 20.85 15.96
C GLU A 23 3.65 22.12 15.66
N PHE A 24 3.04 22.24 14.46
CA PHE A 24 2.15 23.34 14.14
C PHE A 24 0.92 23.34 15.06
N LEU A 25 0.28 22.19 15.26
CA LEU A 25 -0.84 22.07 16.21
C LEU A 25 -0.40 22.38 17.65
N GLU A 26 0.74 21.86 18.09
CA GLU A 26 1.28 22.15 19.43
C GLU A 26 1.44 23.66 19.65
N LYS A 27 2.00 24.38 18.68
CA LYS A 27 2.17 25.85 18.75
C LYS A 27 0.83 26.58 18.67
N SER A 28 -0.09 26.13 17.83
CA SER A 28 -1.41 26.74 17.66
C SER A 28 -2.33 26.55 18.86
N PHE A 29 -2.16 25.46 19.62
CA PHE A 29 -3.02 25.07 20.74
C PHE A 29 -2.19 24.86 22.02
N ALA A 30 -1.43 25.88 22.41
CA ALA A 30 -0.47 25.85 23.53
C ALA A 30 -1.07 25.52 24.92
N LYS A 31 -2.41 25.49 25.05
CA LYS A 31 -3.12 24.99 26.24
C LYS A 31 -3.01 23.47 26.44
N HIS A 32 -2.49 22.73 25.47
CA HIS A 32 -2.33 21.28 25.52
C HIS A 32 -0.85 20.90 25.63
N SER A 33 -0.57 19.77 26.29
CA SER A 33 0.80 19.27 26.45
C SER A 33 1.04 18.09 25.50
N PHE A 34 2.09 18.15 24.69
CA PHE A 34 2.42 17.10 23.72
C PHE A 34 3.61 16.25 24.17
N THR A 35 3.48 14.93 24.03
CA THR A 35 4.56 13.96 24.28
C THR A 35 4.80 13.14 23.03
N TYR A 36 6.02 13.20 22.49
CA TYR A 36 6.40 12.48 21.28
C TYR A 36 7.04 11.13 21.61
N ILE A 37 6.59 10.08 20.93
CA ILE A 37 7.13 8.72 21.01
C ILE A 37 7.58 8.30 19.62
N ASN A 38 8.89 8.16 19.42
CA ASN A 38 9.46 7.72 18.15
C ASN A 38 9.35 6.20 18.02
N ILE A 39 8.36 5.73 17.26
CA ILE A 39 8.02 4.31 17.12
C ILE A 39 8.96 3.63 16.12
N THR A 40 8.88 4.01 14.84
CA THR A 40 9.59 3.30 13.76
C THR A 40 11.10 3.30 13.96
N ARG A 41 11.67 4.40 14.47
CA ARG A 41 13.10 4.50 14.78
C ARG A 41 13.54 3.53 15.88
N ASN A 42 12.72 3.36 16.91
CA ASN A 42 13.06 2.56 18.08
C ASN A 42 12.54 1.12 17.97
N ILE A 43 11.98 0.72 16.83
CA ILE A 43 11.24 -0.55 16.72
C ILE A 43 12.05 -1.76 17.18
N ARG A 44 13.33 -1.86 16.79
CA ARG A 44 14.23 -2.94 17.23
C ARG A 44 14.41 -2.99 18.74
N ARG A 45 14.43 -1.83 19.38
CA ARG A 45 14.52 -1.74 20.83
C ARG A 45 13.21 -2.21 21.47
N LEU A 46 12.07 -1.80 20.91
CA LEU A 46 10.75 -2.22 21.38
C LEU A 46 10.49 -3.72 21.24
N GLU A 47 11.04 -4.36 20.21
CA GLU A 47 10.99 -5.82 20.04
C GLU A 47 11.72 -6.54 21.19
N ASN A 48 12.92 -6.06 21.56
CA ASN A 48 13.83 -6.80 22.43
C ASN A 48 13.84 -6.35 23.90
N ASP A 49 13.29 -5.17 24.21
CA ASP A 49 13.37 -4.56 25.54
C ASP A 49 11.98 -4.30 26.13
N GLU A 50 11.58 -5.17 27.05
CA GLU A 50 10.31 -5.07 27.77
C GLU A 50 10.21 -3.79 28.60
N LYS A 51 11.31 -3.30 29.18
CA LYS A 51 11.29 -2.05 29.97
C LYS A 51 10.99 -0.85 29.08
N GLU A 52 11.47 -0.86 27.84
CA GLU A 52 11.15 0.21 26.88
C GLU A 52 9.70 0.14 26.41
N ARG A 53 9.13 -1.06 26.26
CA ARG A 53 7.68 -1.20 26.03
C ARG A 53 6.88 -0.61 27.17
N HIS A 54 7.22 -0.91 28.43
CA HIS A 54 6.54 -0.35 29.60
C HIS A 54 6.61 1.19 29.65
N LYS A 55 7.77 1.78 29.34
CA LYS A 55 7.89 3.25 29.27
C LYS A 55 6.96 3.89 28.24
N ILE A 56 6.73 3.24 27.10
CA ILE A 56 5.76 3.71 26.10
C ILE A 56 4.34 3.57 26.63
N ILE A 57 4.01 2.41 27.22
CA ILE A 57 2.69 2.15 27.81
C ILE A 57 2.35 3.22 28.85
N ASP A 58 3.26 3.54 29.76
CA ASP A 58 3.00 4.51 30.82
C ASP A 58 2.71 5.92 30.26
N LYS A 59 3.42 6.33 29.21
CA LYS A 59 3.12 7.60 28.50
C LYS A 59 1.74 7.58 27.85
N ILE A 60 1.33 6.45 27.25
CA ILE A 60 0.01 6.32 26.62
C ILE A 60 -1.08 6.29 27.69
N LYS A 61 -0.87 5.64 28.84
CA LYS A 61 -1.83 5.62 29.97
C LYS A 61 -2.20 7.03 30.40
N GLU A 62 -1.25 7.95 30.44
CA GLU A 62 -1.47 9.35 30.81
C GLU A 62 -2.17 10.19 29.73
N ALA A 63 -2.30 9.71 28.50
CA ALA A 63 -2.83 10.50 27.39
C ALA A 63 -4.37 10.59 27.43
N ASP A 64 -4.90 11.78 27.16
CA ASP A 64 -6.31 11.96 26.80
C ASP A 64 -6.53 11.68 25.30
N VAL A 65 -5.55 12.07 24.49
CA VAL A 65 -5.56 11.98 23.03
C VAL A 65 -4.30 11.29 22.53
N VAL A 66 -4.44 10.37 21.58
CA VAL A 66 -3.35 9.70 20.88
C VAL A 66 -3.38 10.10 19.40
N ILE A 67 -2.34 10.81 18.96
CA ILE A 67 -2.13 11.12 17.55
C ILE A 67 -1.32 10.00 16.90
N TRP A 68 -1.93 9.30 15.95
CA TRP A 68 -1.30 8.32 15.09
C TRP A 68 -0.66 9.03 13.90
N GLY A 69 0.62 9.39 14.05
CA GLY A 69 1.35 10.24 13.11
C GLY A 69 2.33 9.46 12.24
N PHE A 70 2.12 9.33 10.93
CA PHE A 70 3.02 8.56 10.05
C PHE A 70 3.11 9.07 8.60
N PRO A 71 4.22 8.86 7.88
CA PRO A 71 4.25 9.02 6.44
C PRO A 71 3.72 7.76 5.73
N VAL A 72 3.15 7.90 4.53
CA VAL A 72 2.67 6.76 3.73
C VAL A 72 3.79 6.15 2.89
N TYR A 73 4.13 4.89 3.15
CA TYR A 73 5.17 4.13 2.45
C TYR A 73 4.51 2.94 1.74
N LEU A 74 4.48 3.00 0.39
CA LEU A 74 3.85 1.99 -0.47
C LEU A 74 2.39 1.67 -0.09
N GLY A 75 1.59 2.71 0.14
CA GLY A 75 0.15 2.60 0.41
C GLY A 75 -0.24 2.22 1.84
N LEU A 76 0.72 2.16 2.77
CA LEU A 76 0.45 1.82 4.19
C LEU A 76 1.44 2.55 5.12
N VAL A 77 1.31 2.35 6.43
CA VAL A 77 2.28 2.80 7.45
C VAL A 77 3.68 2.20 7.22
N PRO A 78 4.78 2.83 7.66
CA PRO A 78 6.12 2.27 7.53
C PRO A 78 6.26 0.93 8.27
N ALA A 79 7.14 0.04 7.80
CA ALA A 79 7.30 -1.31 8.35
C ALA A 79 7.52 -1.36 9.87
N GLY A 80 8.32 -0.46 10.44
CA GLY A 80 8.51 -0.42 11.89
C GLY A 80 7.24 -0.02 12.65
N TYR A 81 6.38 0.78 12.04
CA TYR A 81 5.07 1.14 12.61
C TYR A 81 4.09 -0.03 12.52
N LYS A 82 4.08 -0.78 11.40
CA LYS A 82 3.32 -2.05 11.30
C LYS A 82 3.77 -3.04 12.38
N ARG A 83 5.07 -3.17 12.60
CA ARG A 83 5.60 -4.04 13.67
C ARG A 83 5.19 -3.58 15.05
N PHE A 84 5.15 -2.27 15.31
CA PHE A 84 4.65 -1.76 16.59
C PHE A 84 3.18 -2.12 16.82
N ILE A 85 2.35 -2.05 15.77
CA ILE A 85 0.95 -2.51 15.85
C ILE A 85 0.89 -4.00 16.23
N GLU A 86 1.69 -4.86 15.61
CA GLU A 86 1.74 -6.28 16.01
C GLU A 86 2.18 -6.45 17.47
N LEU A 87 3.22 -5.74 17.89
CA LEU A 87 3.70 -5.78 19.27
C LEU A 87 2.63 -5.37 20.29
N ILE A 88 1.74 -4.43 19.94
CA ILE A 88 0.62 -4.04 20.81
C ILE A 88 -0.26 -5.25 21.12
N PHE A 89 -0.60 -6.06 20.11
CA PHE A 89 -1.46 -7.22 20.29
C PHE A 89 -0.70 -8.42 20.87
N GLU A 90 0.51 -8.71 20.38
CA GLU A 90 1.37 -9.80 20.86
C GLU A 90 1.72 -9.70 22.35
N ASN A 91 1.85 -8.47 22.87
CA ASN A 91 2.21 -8.21 24.27
C ASN A 91 1.02 -7.76 25.13
N ASN A 92 -0.23 -7.95 24.66
CA ASN A 92 -1.46 -7.58 25.39
C ASN A 92 -1.50 -6.10 25.84
N MET A 93 -0.94 -5.19 25.04
CA MET A 93 -0.92 -3.76 25.30
C MET A 93 -2.17 -3.03 24.81
N ALA A 94 -3.18 -3.74 24.28
CA ALA A 94 -4.36 -3.10 23.69
C ALA A 94 -5.17 -2.26 24.70
N GLU A 95 -5.26 -2.73 25.95
CA GLU A 95 -6.15 -2.14 26.95
C GLU A 95 -5.78 -0.70 27.34
N VAL A 96 -4.49 -0.35 27.29
CA VAL A 96 -4.05 1.03 27.58
C VAL A 96 -4.59 2.06 26.56
N PHE A 97 -5.05 1.63 25.39
CA PHE A 97 -5.63 2.52 24.38
C PHE A 97 -7.13 2.76 24.56
N ARG A 98 -7.83 1.90 25.31
CA ARG A 98 -9.29 1.92 25.43
C ARG A 98 -9.80 3.31 25.82
N ASP A 99 -10.87 3.74 25.16
CA ASP A 99 -11.59 5.00 25.40
C ASP A 99 -10.79 6.30 25.18
N LYS A 100 -9.49 6.25 24.87
CA LYS A 100 -8.71 7.43 24.51
C LYS A 100 -9.13 7.94 23.14
N TYR A 101 -9.11 9.26 22.96
CA TYR A 101 -9.38 9.87 21.66
C TYR A 101 -8.24 9.59 20.69
N ALA A 102 -8.56 9.31 19.44
CA ALA A 102 -7.58 8.99 18.41
C ALA A 102 -7.73 9.91 17.20
N VAL A 103 -6.60 10.44 16.73
CA VAL A 103 -6.54 11.29 15.53
C VAL A 103 -5.45 10.77 14.63
N ILE A 104 -5.69 10.68 13.33
CA ILE A 104 -4.66 10.31 12.35
C ILE A 104 -4.10 11.56 11.71
N ILE A 105 -2.78 11.71 11.71
CA ILE A 105 -2.10 12.74 10.91
C ILE A 105 -1.10 12.04 10.02
N THR A 106 -1.33 12.07 8.72
CA THR A 106 -0.48 11.40 7.75
C THR A 106 0.09 12.37 6.73
N THR A 107 1.25 12.03 6.16
CA THR A 107 1.83 12.79 5.04
C THR A 107 2.09 11.88 3.86
N SER A 108 1.68 12.34 2.68
CA SER A 108 1.83 11.60 1.43
C SER A 108 1.93 12.55 0.23
N VAL A 109 2.05 11.98 -0.97
CA VAL A 109 1.86 12.71 -2.24
C VAL A 109 0.46 12.43 -2.82
N HIS A 110 -0.51 12.18 -1.94
CA HIS A 110 -1.87 11.72 -2.24
C HIS A 110 -1.94 10.44 -3.08
N TYR A 111 -0.92 9.60 -2.93
CA TYR A 111 -0.90 8.26 -3.49
C TYR A 111 -1.26 7.25 -2.41
N PHE A 112 -2.49 6.74 -2.46
CA PHE A 112 -3.02 5.67 -1.58
C PHE A 112 -2.93 5.94 -0.08
N ASP A 113 -2.93 7.21 0.30
CA ASP A 113 -3.05 7.63 1.69
C ASP A 113 -4.33 7.13 2.35
N ILE A 114 -5.44 7.11 1.61
CA ILE A 114 -6.71 6.62 2.13
C ILE A 114 -6.66 5.16 2.59
N ALA A 115 -5.90 4.30 1.91
CA ALA A 115 -5.75 2.90 2.31
C ALA A 115 -5.00 2.80 3.65
N ALA A 116 -3.93 3.58 3.81
CA ALA A 116 -3.18 3.66 5.05
C ALA A 116 -4.02 4.22 6.21
N ILE A 117 -4.83 5.25 5.94
CA ILE A 117 -5.75 5.87 6.93
C ILE A 117 -6.81 4.86 7.37
N LYS A 118 -7.46 4.18 6.43
CA LYS A 118 -8.46 3.14 6.73
C LYS A 118 -7.87 2.00 7.55
N TYR A 119 -6.68 1.52 7.18
CA TYR A 119 -5.97 0.50 7.95
C TYR A 119 -5.76 0.94 9.40
N VAL A 120 -5.21 2.15 9.63
CA VAL A 120 -4.98 2.64 11.00
C VAL A 120 -6.27 2.91 11.75
N HIS A 121 -7.32 3.42 11.10
CA HIS A 121 -8.64 3.59 11.72
C HIS A 121 -9.21 2.24 12.17
N ALA A 122 -9.11 1.20 11.34
CA ALA A 122 -9.59 -0.11 11.71
C ALA A 122 -8.82 -0.71 12.90
N ILE A 123 -7.51 -0.44 13.00
CA ILE A 123 -6.71 -0.79 14.20
C ILE A 123 -7.13 0.04 15.42
N ILE A 124 -7.42 1.33 15.26
CA ILE A 124 -7.92 2.21 16.33
C ILE A 124 -9.25 1.68 16.89
N ASP A 125 -10.15 1.21 16.02
CA ASP A 125 -11.41 0.58 16.43
C ASP A 125 -11.19 -0.76 17.15
N ASP A 126 -10.25 -1.59 16.69
CA ASP A 126 -9.85 -2.84 17.37
C ASP A 126 -9.30 -2.57 18.77
N LEU A 127 -8.62 -1.44 18.96
CA LEU A 127 -8.10 -0.97 20.24
C LEU A 127 -9.16 -0.30 21.13
N ASN A 128 -10.43 -0.29 20.71
CA ASN A 128 -11.55 0.35 21.42
C ASN A 128 -11.31 1.83 21.74
N MET A 129 -10.59 2.54 20.87
CA MET A 129 -10.39 3.98 21.00
C MET A 129 -11.58 4.77 20.47
N ARG A 130 -11.61 6.08 20.73
CA ARG A 130 -12.61 7.02 20.18
C ARG A 130 -12.02 7.75 18.99
N TYR A 131 -12.18 7.19 17.81
CA TYR A 131 -11.68 7.80 16.57
C TYR A 131 -12.40 9.14 16.28
N VAL A 132 -11.65 10.23 16.20
CA VAL A 132 -12.20 11.57 15.94
C VAL A 132 -12.23 11.85 14.45
N ASP A 133 -11.04 12.01 13.85
CA ASP A 133 -10.88 12.28 12.43
C ASP A 133 -9.42 12.09 11.96
N TYR A 134 -9.16 12.35 10.68
CA TYR A 134 -7.84 12.30 10.06
C TYR A 134 -7.50 13.54 9.23
N TYR A 135 -6.21 13.83 9.10
CA TYR A 135 -5.69 14.79 8.13
C TYR A 135 -4.62 14.13 7.25
N SER A 136 -4.81 14.18 5.93
CA SER A 136 -3.80 13.75 4.95
C SER A 136 -3.12 14.96 4.34
N ALA A 137 -1.91 15.22 4.79
CA ALA A 137 -1.11 16.36 4.36
C ALA A 137 -0.18 16.02 3.19
N GLU A 138 0.05 17.00 2.32
CA GLU A 138 1.16 17.00 1.38
C GLU A 138 2.44 17.55 2.04
N ILE A 139 3.58 17.45 1.36
CA ILE A 139 4.88 17.86 1.91
C ILE A 139 4.95 19.38 2.17
N PHE A 140 4.31 20.19 1.31
CA PHE A 140 4.44 21.64 1.33
C PHE A 140 3.15 22.38 1.74
N ASP A 141 2.13 21.72 2.28
CA ASP A 141 0.86 22.42 2.57
C ASP A 141 1.03 23.56 3.58
N LEU A 142 1.93 23.41 4.57
CA LEU A 142 2.16 24.46 5.56
C LEU A 142 2.79 25.75 4.99
N THR A 143 3.33 25.72 3.76
CA THR A 143 3.83 26.93 3.08
C THR A 143 2.72 27.65 2.30
N ASN A 144 1.53 27.06 2.21
CA ASN A 144 0.36 27.65 1.58
C ASN A 144 -0.61 28.13 2.66
N GLU A 145 -0.94 29.43 2.67
CA GLU A 145 -1.78 30.03 3.72
C GLU A 145 -3.17 29.40 3.80
N GLU A 146 -3.81 29.09 2.67
CA GLU A 146 -5.14 28.47 2.64
C GLU A 146 -5.09 27.07 3.27
N LYS A 147 -4.14 26.22 2.83
CA LYS A 147 -4.01 24.87 3.36
C LYS A 147 -3.58 24.86 4.83
N LYS A 148 -2.69 25.78 5.24
CA LYS A 148 -2.29 25.98 6.64
C LYS A 148 -3.49 26.38 7.51
N ASN A 149 -4.34 27.31 7.04
CA ASN A 149 -5.56 27.72 7.75
C ASN A 149 -6.59 26.59 7.82
N ASN A 150 -6.70 25.77 6.76
CA ASN A 150 -7.53 24.58 6.77
C ASN A 150 -7.05 23.57 7.83
N PHE A 151 -5.74 23.34 7.92
CA PHE A 151 -5.17 22.46 8.94
C PHE A 151 -5.33 23.00 10.36
N TYR A 152 -5.22 24.31 10.56
CA TYR A 152 -5.57 24.96 11.84
C TYR A 152 -7.04 24.72 12.21
N SER A 153 -7.94 24.88 11.23
CA SER A 153 -9.39 24.67 11.42
C SER A 153 -9.69 23.21 11.77
N PHE A 154 -9.02 22.25 11.12
CA PHE A 154 -9.06 20.84 11.48
C PHE A 154 -8.68 20.62 12.95
N GLY A 155 -7.54 21.17 13.38
CA GLY A 155 -7.10 21.07 14.77
C GLY A 155 -8.11 21.64 15.76
N LYS A 156 -8.71 22.80 15.43
CA LYS A 156 -9.76 23.42 16.24
C LYS A 156 -10.98 22.52 16.37
N ILE A 157 -11.51 22.00 15.25
CA ILE A 157 -12.67 21.09 15.24
C ILE A 157 -12.38 19.85 16.09
N VAL A 158 -11.21 19.23 15.93
CA VAL A 158 -10.80 18.05 16.69
C VAL A 158 -10.77 18.33 18.19
N PHE A 159 -10.10 19.40 18.63
CA PHE A 159 -10.01 19.70 20.06
C PHE A 159 -11.35 20.14 20.65
N ASP A 160 -12.16 20.90 19.91
CA ASP A 160 -13.50 21.29 20.34
C ASP A 160 -14.43 20.06 20.47
N ASP A 161 -14.39 19.11 19.52
CA ASP A 161 -15.18 17.87 19.59
C ASP A 161 -14.78 17.01 20.81
N ILE A 162 -13.49 16.94 21.13
CA ILE A 162 -12.98 16.21 22.30
C ILE A 162 -13.37 16.91 23.62
N GLU A 163 -13.21 18.22 23.72
CA GLU A 163 -13.57 18.99 24.92
C GLU A 163 -15.07 18.90 25.23
N ASN A 164 -15.91 18.82 24.20
CA ASN A 164 -17.36 18.63 24.34
C ASN A 164 -17.79 17.16 24.43
N GLN A 165 -16.84 16.22 24.51
CA GLN A 165 -17.08 14.78 24.61
C GLN A 165 -18.07 14.25 23.55
N LYS A 166 -17.94 14.74 22.32
CA LYS A 166 -18.82 14.33 21.23
C LYS A 166 -18.75 12.82 21.03
N TYR A 167 -19.89 12.22 20.72
CA TYR A 167 -19.96 10.80 20.42
C TYR A 167 -19.38 10.52 19.04
N HIS A 168 -18.45 9.56 18.98
CA HIS A 168 -17.83 9.09 17.74
C HIS A 168 -18.16 7.60 17.55
N PRO A 169 -18.99 7.22 16.54
CA PRO A 169 -19.31 5.83 16.30
C PRO A 169 -18.11 5.09 15.71
N ARG A 170 -17.92 3.84 16.13
CA ARG A 170 -16.95 2.93 15.49
C ARG A 170 -17.38 2.63 14.07
N ARG A 171 -16.40 2.50 13.18
CA ARG A 171 -16.64 2.25 11.76
C ARG A 171 -16.35 0.80 11.37
N TYR A 172 -15.42 0.15 12.07
CA TYR A 172 -14.97 -1.20 11.79
C TYR A 172 -15.39 -2.14 12.91
N ASN A 173 -15.96 -3.28 12.53
CA ASN A 173 -16.23 -4.37 13.45
C ASN A 173 -14.93 -5.13 13.75
N PRO A 174 -14.77 -5.70 14.97
CA PRO A 174 -13.69 -6.63 15.26
C PRO A 174 -13.67 -7.80 14.29
N ILE A 175 -12.47 -8.32 13.98
CA ILE A 175 -12.33 -9.49 13.12
C ILE A 175 -12.85 -10.72 13.85
N ILE A 176 -13.78 -11.43 13.22
CA ILE A 176 -14.31 -12.69 13.72
C ILE A 176 -13.49 -13.81 13.10
N LYS A 177 -12.75 -14.57 13.92
CA LYS A 177 -11.94 -15.68 13.44
C LYS A 177 -12.82 -16.86 13.01
N THR A 178 -12.83 -17.15 11.71
CA THR A 178 -13.68 -18.20 11.11
C THR A 178 -12.91 -19.21 10.27
N VAL A 179 -11.61 -18.97 10.04
CA VAL A 179 -10.77 -19.89 9.27
C VAL A 179 -10.67 -21.24 9.97
N LYS A 180 -10.94 -22.31 9.22
CA LYS A 180 -10.82 -23.69 9.70
C LYS A 180 -9.43 -24.22 9.36
N GLU A 181 -9.04 -25.30 10.03
CA GLU A 181 -7.81 -26.00 9.65
C GLU A 181 -7.93 -26.54 8.22
N TYR A 182 -6.91 -26.26 7.41
CA TYR A 182 -6.75 -26.78 6.07
C TYR A 182 -5.89 -28.05 6.11
N ASN A 183 -6.35 -29.13 5.49
CA ASN A 183 -5.64 -30.40 5.36
C ASN A 183 -5.56 -30.77 3.86
N PRO A 184 -4.45 -30.45 3.18
CA PRO A 184 -4.30 -30.69 1.75
C PRO A 184 -4.31 -32.18 1.41
N GLU A 185 -4.92 -32.55 0.29
CA GLU A 185 -4.74 -33.86 -0.31
C GLU A 185 -3.57 -33.82 -1.29
N TYR A 186 -2.58 -34.68 -1.13
CA TYR A 186 -1.45 -34.75 -2.06
C TYR A 186 -1.67 -35.88 -3.06
N ASN A 187 -1.79 -35.51 -4.34
CA ASN A 187 -1.88 -36.43 -5.46
C ASN A 187 -0.64 -36.26 -6.34
N GLU A 188 -0.29 -37.26 -7.16
CA GLU A 188 0.85 -37.20 -8.08
C GLU A 188 0.66 -36.21 -9.25
N PHE A 189 -0.51 -35.55 -9.33
CA PHE A 189 -0.84 -34.62 -10.38
C PHE A 189 0.04 -33.36 -10.35
N LYS A 190 0.62 -33.02 -11.50
CA LYS A 190 1.37 -31.78 -11.73
C LYS A 190 0.84 -31.06 -12.95
N ILE A 191 0.80 -29.74 -12.91
CA ILE A 191 0.46 -28.93 -14.08
C ILE A 191 1.66 -28.78 -15.01
N ASP A 192 1.38 -28.62 -16.31
CA ASP A 192 2.38 -28.23 -17.29
C ASP A 192 2.56 -26.70 -17.25
N ASN A 193 3.73 -26.23 -16.81
CA ASN A 193 4.07 -24.81 -16.73
C ASN A 193 4.32 -24.15 -18.09
N LYS A 194 4.29 -24.89 -19.21
CA LYS A 194 4.52 -24.37 -20.56
C LYS A 194 5.84 -23.61 -20.71
N GLY A 195 6.88 -24.07 -20.00
CA GLY A 195 8.20 -23.45 -19.97
C GLY A 195 8.30 -22.15 -19.15
N LYS A 196 7.23 -21.73 -18.45
CA LYS A 196 7.24 -20.55 -17.60
C LYS A 196 7.89 -20.84 -16.25
N LYS A 197 8.70 -19.89 -15.77
CA LYS A 197 9.34 -19.96 -14.45
C LYS A 197 8.41 -19.38 -13.40
N ILE A 198 8.16 -20.15 -12.33
CA ILE A 198 7.26 -19.80 -11.24
C ILE A 198 8.05 -19.71 -9.93
N VAL A 199 7.82 -18.66 -9.14
CA VAL A 199 8.35 -18.53 -7.78
C VAL A 199 7.23 -18.24 -6.78
N VAL A 200 7.27 -18.90 -5.64
CA VAL A 200 6.51 -18.54 -4.45
C VAL A 200 7.43 -17.80 -3.49
N VAL A 201 7.01 -16.61 -3.06
CA VAL A 201 7.66 -15.83 -2.01
C VAL A 201 6.76 -15.88 -0.78
N THR A 202 7.28 -16.32 0.36
CA THR A 202 6.52 -16.48 1.60
C THR A 202 7.34 -16.07 2.81
N ASP A 203 6.70 -15.71 3.92
CA ASP A 203 7.35 -15.53 5.22
C ASP A 203 7.17 -16.73 6.16
N SER A 204 6.46 -17.78 5.74
CA SER A 204 6.24 -18.97 6.57
C SER A 204 6.09 -20.24 5.74
N MET A 205 6.90 -21.24 6.07
CA MET A 205 6.78 -22.64 5.61
C MET A 205 6.32 -23.58 6.73
N ASN A 206 5.81 -23.03 7.83
CA ASN A 206 5.35 -23.83 8.96
C ASN A 206 4.11 -24.64 8.57
N LEU A 207 4.25 -25.97 8.44
CA LEU A 207 3.17 -26.88 8.07
C LEU A 207 2.09 -27.02 9.15
N ASN A 208 2.31 -26.50 10.36
CA ASN A 208 1.25 -26.39 11.37
C ASN A 208 0.31 -25.20 11.12
N LYS A 209 0.68 -24.30 10.21
CA LYS A 209 -0.15 -23.17 9.78
C LYS A 209 -0.74 -23.43 8.39
N ASN A 210 -1.98 -22.98 8.17
CA ASN A 210 -2.65 -23.13 6.87
C ASN A 210 -1.82 -22.54 5.72
N ILE A 211 -1.22 -21.36 5.90
CA ILE A 211 -0.40 -20.74 4.85
C ILE A 211 0.76 -21.63 4.40
N GLY A 212 1.44 -22.31 5.33
CA GLY A 212 2.53 -23.24 5.00
C GLY A 212 2.03 -24.46 4.22
N LYS A 213 0.85 -24.99 4.60
CA LYS A 213 0.17 -26.07 3.88
C LYS A 213 -0.27 -25.63 2.47
N MET A 214 -0.81 -24.42 2.31
CA MET A 214 -1.20 -23.85 1.01
C MET A 214 0.01 -23.67 0.08
N VAL A 215 1.12 -23.13 0.60
CA VAL A 215 2.37 -23.01 -0.16
C VAL A 215 2.89 -24.38 -0.58
N SER A 216 2.94 -25.33 0.35
CA SER A 216 3.35 -26.72 0.07
C SER A 216 2.50 -27.36 -1.03
N LYS A 217 1.17 -27.21 -0.95
CA LYS A 217 0.24 -27.68 -1.99
C LYS A 217 0.54 -27.03 -3.34
N PHE A 218 0.65 -25.71 -3.40
CA PHE A 218 0.95 -24.99 -4.64
C PHE A 218 2.28 -25.45 -5.26
N VAL A 219 3.34 -25.55 -4.45
CA VAL A 219 4.66 -26.02 -4.92
C VAL A 219 4.58 -27.47 -5.43
N SER A 220 3.83 -28.35 -4.75
CA SER A 220 3.71 -29.76 -5.16
C SER A 220 3.12 -29.94 -6.56
N ILE A 221 2.16 -29.08 -6.95
CA ILE A 221 1.49 -29.17 -8.26
C ILE A 221 2.20 -28.38 -9.36
N THR A 222 3.03 -27.38 -9.01
CA THR A 222 3.67 -26.48 -9.98
C THR A 222 5.18 -26.67 -10.12
N ASN A 223 5.85 -27.36 -9.18
CA ASN A 223 7.31 -27.31 -9.01
C ASN A 223 7.87 -25.86 -8.98
N ALA A 224 7.12 -24.91 -8.41
CA ALA A 224 7.60 -23.54 -8.26
C ALA A 224 8.83 -23.46 -7.36
N ASP A 225 9.75 -22.57 -7.69
CA ASP A 225 10.86 -22.22 -6.80
C ASP A 225 10.32 -21.52 -5.55
N LEU A 226 11.03 -21.65 -4.43
CA LEU A 226 10.62 -21.07 -3.16
C LEU A 226 11.64 -20.04 -2.67
N ILE A 227 11.12 -18.90 -2.20
CA ILE A 227 11.88 -17.88 -1.48
C ILE A 227 11.17 -17.61 -0.16
N ASN A 228 11.77 -18.06 0.94
CA ASN A 228 11.29 -17.73 2.26
C ASN A 228 11.94 -16.41 2.73
N ILE A 229 11.16 -15.34 2.77
CA ILE A 229 11.62 -14.03 3.23
C ILE A 229 11.87 -14.00 4.73
N SER A 230 11.53 -15.00 5.52
CA SER A 230 11.98 -15.07 6.92
C SER A 230 13.46 -15.45 7.05
N ASP A 231 14.02 -16.13 6.05
CA ASP A 231 15.41 -16.61 6.07
C ASP A 231 16.40 -15.59 5.48
N ILE A 232 15.91 -14.55 4.80
CA ILE A 232 16.77 -13.54 4.18
C ILE A 232 17.27 -12.52 5.19
N LYS A 233 18.51 -12.07 5.06
CA LYS A 233 19.04 -10.98 5.88
C LYS A 233 18.43 -9.66 5.41
N ILE A 234 17.77 -8.93 6.31
CA ILE A 234 17.30 -7.56 6.09
C ILE A 234 17.81 -6.68 7.23
N ASN A 235 18.71 -5.74 6.93
CA ASN A 235 19.42 -4.96 7.96
C ASN A 235 18.60 -3.84 8.60
N GLY A 236 17.33 -3.65 8.24
CA GLY A 236 16.45 -2.63 8.79
C GLY A 236 15.38 -2.19 7.79
N GLY A 237 14.44 -1.34 8.22
CA GLY A 237 13.46 -0.71 7.33
C GLY A 237 14.03 0.45 6.51
N CYS A 238 13.24 1.02 5.61
CA CYS A 238 13.62 2.26 4.93
C CYS A 238 13.77 3.39 5.95
N VAL A 239 14.92 4.06 5.99
CA VAL A 239 15.22 5.17 6.92
C VAL A 239 14.91 6.56 6.34
N GLY A 240 14.34 6.63 5.14
CA GLY A 240 14.00 7.90 4.48
C GLY A 240 15.21 8.80 4.16
N CYS A 241 16.40 8.21 3.97
CA CYS A 241 17.65 8.93 3.72
C CYS A 241 17.74 9.61 2.34
N MET A 242 16.83 9.27 1.42
CA MET A 242 16.78 9.79 0.05
C MET A 242 17.99 9.47 -0.83
N HIS A 243 18.96 8.64 -0.43
CA HIS A 243 20.10 8.29 -1.30
C HIS A 243 19.69 7.64 -2.62
N CYS A 244 18.68 6.77 -2.59
CA CYS A 244 18.23 6.00 -3.75
C CYS A 244 17.53 6.84 -4.84
N VAL A 245 17.21 8.11 -4.59
CA VAL A 245 16.51 8.96 -5.58
C VAL A 245 17.40 9.34 -6.77
N TYR A 246 18.71 9.28 -6.59
CA TYR A 246 19.69 9.68 -7.60
C TYR A 246 20.04 8.56 -8.57
N ASP A 247 20.37 7.38 -8.08
CA ASP A 247 20.88 6.24 -8.89
C ASP A 247 20.13 4.93 -8.64
N GLY A 248 19.16 4.93 -7.72
CA GLY A 248 18.46 3.71 -7.31
C GLY A 248 19.32 2.78 -6.46
N SER A 249 20.33 3.28 -5.74
CA SER A 249 21.12 2.49 -4.78
C SER A 249 20.64 2.72 -3.35
N CYS A 250 20.48 1.64 -2.58
CA CYS A 250 20.15 1.70 -1.16
C CYS A 250 21.43 1.82 -0.31
N ILE A 251 21.36 2.47 0.84
CA ILE A 251 22.47 2.49 1.82
C ILE A 251 22.81 1.11 2.39
N TYR A 252 21.89 0.16 2.25
CA TYR A 252 22.04 -1.23 2.63
C TYR A 252 22.56 -2.12 1.48
N SER A 253 22.75 -1.58 0.27
CA SER A 253 23.32 -2.33 -0.86
C SER A 253 24.64 -3.00 -0.46
N GLY A 254 24.76 -4.30 -0.73
CA GLY A 254 25.93 -5.11 -0.36
C GLY A 254 26.04 -5.47 1.13
N LYS A 255 25.09 -5.03 1.96
CA LYS A 255 25.07 -5.33 3.41
C LYS A 255 23.95 -6.31 3.78
N ASP A 256 22.93 -6.44 2.94
CA ASP A 256 21.79 -7.34 3.11
C ASP A 256 21.30 -7.93 1.77
N ASP A 257 20.34 -8.85 1.84
CA ASP A 257 19.98 -9.73 0.72
C ASP A 257 18.93 -9.13 -0.21
N ILE A 258 18.35 -7.97 0.14
CA ILE A 258 17.21 -7.36 -0.56
C ILE A 258 17.47 -7.22 -2.07
N GLY A 259 18.62 -6.66 -2.45
CA GLY A 259 18.96 -6.44 -3.85
C GLY A 259 18.98 -7.75 -4.64
N MET A 260 19.73 -8.74 -4.14
CA MET A 260 19.86 -10.06 -4.76
C MET A 260 18.51 -10.78 -4.86
N VAL A 261 17.71 -10.74 -3.79
CA VAL A 261 16.40 -11.41 -3.75
C VAL A 261 15.43 -10.79 -4.75
N TYR A 262 15.35 -9.46 -4.84
CA TYR A 262 14.51 -8.80 -5.85
C TYR A 262 14.99 -9.04 -7.28
N GLU A 263 16.30 -9.09 -7.53
CA GLU A 263 16.84 -9.51 -8.84
C GLU A 263 16.43 -10.96 -9.17
N LYS A 264 16.54 -11.88 -8.20
CA LYS A 264 16.13 -13.28 -8.36
C LYS A 264 14.64 -13.36 -8.71
N ILE A 265 13.76 -12.70 -7.95
CA ILE A 265 12.31 -12.67 -8.24
C ILE A 265 12.03 -12.11 -9.64
N ARG A 266 12.78 -11.09 -10.09
CA ARG A 266 12.62 -10.51 -11.43
C ARG A 266 12.97 -11.47 -12.57
N SER A 267 13.68 -12.56 -12.31
CA SER A 267 14.00 -13.58 -13.32
C SER A 267 12.84 -14.55 -13.63
N TYR A 268 11.75 -14.54 -12.84
CA TYR A 268 10.59 -15.41 -13.02
C TYR A 268 9.49 -14.77 -13.86
N ASP A 269 8.69 -15.56 -14.56
CA ASP A 269 7.55 -15.09 -15.35
C ASP A 269 6.29 -14.91 -14.49
N ILE A 270 6.17 -15.75 -13.46
CA ILE A 270 5.02 -15.87 -12.57
C ILE A 270 5.53 -15.75 -11.13
N ILE A 271 4.90 -14.87 -10.36
CA ILE A 271 5.24 -14.58 -8.97
C ILE A 271 4.00 -14.82 -8.11
N VAL A 272 4.14 -15.61 -7.05
CA VAL A 272 3.09 -15.83 -6.06
C VAL A 272 3.57 -15.35 -4.71
N PHE A 273 2.89 -14.38 -4.10
CA PHE A 273 3.16 -13.95 -2.73
C PHE A 273 2.24 -14.68 -1.77
N ALA A 274 2.78 -15.24 -0.70
CA ALA A 274 2.03 -16.06 0.24
C ALA A 274 2.23 -15.61 1.68
N GLY A 275 1.17 -15.15 2.34
CA GLY A 275 1.22 -14.66 3.71
C GLY A 275 -0.06 -14.91 4.50
N GLU A 276 0.06 -14.82 5.81
CA GLU A 276 -1.07 -14.87 6.74
C GLU A 276 -1.48 -13.45 7.14
N ILE A 277 -2.78 -13.22 7.34
CA ILE A 277 -3.30 -11.96 7.85
C ILE A 277 -2.91 -11.83 9.32
N GLU A 278 -2.07 -10.85 9.61
CA GLU A 278 -1.66 -10.43 10.94
C GLU A 278 -2.32 -9.08 11.26
N ASN A 279 -3.30 -9.13 12.18
CA ASN A 279 -4.28 -8.07 12.42
C ASN A 279 -5.12 -7.78 11.16
N ARG A 280 -4.84 -6.69 10.44
CA ARG A 280 -5.60 -6.22 9.27
C ARG A 280 -4.74 -6.07 8.00
N TYR A 281 -3.59 -6.73 7.96
CA TYR A 281 -2.67 -6.73 6.82
C TYR A 281 -1.85 -8.02 6.84
N LEU A 282 -0.88 -8.18 5.93
CA LEU A 282 0.17 -9.19 6.08
C LEU A 282 1.13 -8.83 7.23
N SER A 283 2.00 -9.76 7.60
CA SER A 283 2.99 -9.58 8.66
C SER A 283 3.89 -8.35 8.46
N ALA A 284 4.48 -7.85 9.56
CA ALA A 284 5.47 -6.80 9.52
C ALA A 284 6.72 -7.24 8.74
N ARG A 285 6.97 -8.55 8.63
CA ARG A 285 8.03 -9.09 7.80
C ARG A 285 7.74 -8.86 6.31
N TRP A 286 6.51 -9.12 5.87
CA TRP A 286 6.05 -8.75 4.54
C TRP A 286 6.15 -7.26 4.30
N LYS A 287 5.68 -6.44 5.24
CA LYS A 287 5.75 -4.99 5.10
C LYS A 287 7.19 -4.49 5.02
N LEU A 288 8.10 -5.06 5.81
CA LEU A 288 9.53 -4.77 5.77
C LEU A 288 10.12 -5.11 4.41
N PHE A 289 9.83 -6.30 3.88
CA PHE A 289 10.30 -6.72 2.56
C PHE A 289 9.82 -5.77 1.46
N ILE A 290 8.51 -5.50 1.42
CA ILE A 290 7.88 -4.58 0.45
C ILE A 290 8.46 -3.16 0.56
N ASP A 291 8.55 -2.59 1.77
CA ASP A 291 9.14 -1.26 1.96
C ASP A 291 10.59 -1.19 1.53
N ARG A 292 11.32 -2.29 1.66
CA ARG A 292 12.71 -2.35 1.24
C ARG A 292 12.89 -2.42 -0.27
N ARG A 293 11.82 -2.56 -1.08
CA ARG A 293 11.87 -2.33 -2.53
C ARG A 293 11.91 -0.86 -2.92
N PHE A 294 11.66 0.06 -1.98
CA PHE A 294 11.60 1.51 -2.22
C PHE A 294 12.88 2.11 -2.82
N TYR A 295 14.01 1.40 -2.80
CA TYR A 295 15.22 1.83 -3.52
C TYR A 295 15.02 1.99 -5.05
N LYS A 296 13.98 1.36 -5.62
CA LYS A 296 13.53 1.58 -7.00
C LYS A 296 12.51 2.70 -7.16
N ASN A 297 12.17 3.41 -6.07
CA ASN A 297 11.24 4.54 -6.01
C ASN A 297 10.00 4.31 -6.91
N HIS A 298 9.62 5.20 -7.81
CA HIS A 298 8.35 5.07 -8.53
C HIS A 298 8.44 4.18 -9.78
N GLN A 299 9.42 3.28 -9.84
CA GLN A 299 9.65 2.38 -10.98
C GLN A 299 9.05 1.00 -10.71
N PRO A 300 8.31 0.42 -11.67
CA PRO A 300 7.85 -0.96 -11.57
C PRO A 300 9.02 -1.94 -11.74
N ASN A 301 9.10 -2.92 -10.84
CA ASN A 301 10.00 -4.07 -10.85
C ASN A 301 9.45 -5.23 -11.67
N PHE A 302 8.14 -5.41 -11.67
CA PHE A 302 7.50 -6.65 -12.11
C PHE A 302 6.59 -6.45 -13.34
N ALA A 303 6.84 -5.40 -14.13
CA ALA A 303 6.01 -5.05 -15.27
C ALA A 303 5.78 -6.25 -16.21
N LYS A 304 4.51 -6.47 -16.59
CA LYS A 304 4.02 -7.55 -17.47
C LYS A 304 4.10 -8.98 -16.90
N LYS A 305 4.56 -9.16 -15.67
CA LYS A 305 4.57 -10.48 -15.01
C LYS A 305 3.19 -10.83 -14.50
N GLN A 306 2.96 -12.13 -14.29
CA GLN A 306 1.76 -12.62 -13.63
C GLN A 306 1.99 -12.64 -12.13
N LEU A 307 1.14 -11.97 -11.39
CA LEU A 307 1.17 -11.90 -9.94
C LEU A 307 -0.07 -12.59 -9.38
N GLY A 308 0.11 -13.41 -8.36
CA GLY A 308 -0.99 -13.97 -7.59
C GLY A 308 -0.65 -14.00 -6.11
N TYR A 309 -1.68 -14.21 -5.28
CA TYR A 309 -1.52 -14.27 -3.83
C TYR A 309 -2.17 -15.52 -3.24
N LEU A 310 -1.49 -16.13 -2.27
CA LEU A 310 -2.09 -17.05 -1.31
C LEU A 310 -2.21 -16.32 0.02
N VAL A 311 -3.42 -16.13 0.53
CA VAL A 311 -3.67 -15.38 1.77
C VAL A 311 -4.46 -16.24 2.74
N SER A 312 -3.82 -16.60 3.85
CA SER A 312 -4.50 -17.29 4.96
C SER A 312 -5.08 -16.25 5.93
N GLY A 313 -6.33 -16.43 6.37
CA GLY A 313 -7.00 -15.51 7.29
C GLY A 313 -8.31 -14.92 6.76
N GLU A 314 -8.93 -14.05 7.54
CA GLU A 314 -10.26 -13.44 7.32
C GLU A 314 -10.28 -12.35 6.24
N LEU A 315 -9.85 -12.67 5.02
CA LEU A 315 -9.65 -11.71 3.92
C LEU A 315 -10.91 -10.91 3.56
N ARG A 316 -12.09 -11.53 3.57
CA ARG A 316 -13.39 -10.91 3.27
C ARG A 316 -13.74 -9.81 4.27
N GLN A 317 -13.24 -9.90 5.50
CA GLN A 317 -13.42 -8.89 6.54
C GLN A 317 -12.41 -7.73 6.44
N VAL A 318 -11.38 -7.87 5.60
CA VAL A 318 -10.26 -6.93 5.46
C VAL A 318 -10.10 -6.50 3.99
N GLN A 319 -11.16 -5.93 3.40
CA GLN A 319 -11.17 -5.51 1.99
C GLN A 319 -10.07 -4.49 1.65
N ASP A 320 -9.63 -3.67 2.62
CA ASP A 320 -8.54 -2.72 2.42
C ASP A 320 -7.20 -3.43 2.09
N LEU A 321 -7.00 -4.69 2.51
CA LEU A 321 -5.86 -5.51 2.09
C LEU A 321 -5.96 -5.91 0.62
N THR A 322 -7.16 -6.33 0.16
CA THR A 322 -7.43 -6.64 -1.25
C THR A 322 -7.17 -5.43 -2.15
N ASP A 323 -7.67 -4.25 -1.76
CA ASP A 323 -7.42 -2.99 -2.48
C ASP A 323 -5.93 -2.63 -2.49
N SER A 324 -5.23 -2.86 -1.38
CA SER A 324 -3.77 -2.64 -1.29
C SER A 324 -2.99 -3.59 -2.21
N ILE A 325 -3.39 -4.86 -2.31
CA ILE A 325 -2.79 -5.84 -3.22
C ILE A 325 -3.02 -5.43 -4.68
N GLN A 326 -4.25 -5.07 -5.05
CA GLN A 326 -4.58 -4.60 -6.41
C GLN A 326 -3.78 -3.35 -6.77
N THR A 327 -3.69 -2.40 -5.85
CA THR A 327 -2.89 -1.18 -5.98
C THR A 327 -1.44 -1.47 -6.29
N LEU A 328 -0.80 -2.32 -5.48
CA LEU A 328 0.61 -2.66 -5.65
C LEU A 328 0.82 -3.38 -6.99
N ALA A 329 -0.08 -4.28 -7.39
CA ALA A 329 0.00 -4.96 -8.67
C ALA A 329 -0.06 -3.97 -9.85
N GLU A 330 -0.99 -3.01 -9.82
CA GLU A 330 -1.13 -2.02 -10.89
C GLU A 330 0.03 -1.00 -10.92
N PHE A 331 0.56 -0.63 -9.75
CA PHE A 331 1.76 0.20 -9.62
C PHE A 331 2.98 -0.50 -10.22
N GLU A 332 3.17 -1.78 -9.89
CA GLU A 332 4.22 -2.63 -10.43
C GLU A 332 3.96 -3.02 -11.90
N ARG A 333 2.80 -2.63 -12.46
CA ARG A 333 2.33 -2.95 -13.82
C ARG A 333 2.30 -4.46 -14.10
N CYS A 334 1.97 -5.24 -13.07
CA CYS A 334 1.72 -6.67 -13.15
C CYS A 334 0.29 -6.96 -13.61
N ASN A 335 0.05 -8.18 -14.04
CA ASN A 335 -1.30 -8.74 -14.06
C ASN A 335 -1.58 -9.42 -12.72
N LEU A 336 -2.45 -8.85 -11.88
CA LEU A 336 -2.99 -9.58 -10.74
C LEU A 336 -4.00 -10.60 -11.28
N VAL A 337 -3.62 -11.88 -11.27
CA VAL A 337 -4.44 -12.98 -11.77
C VAL A 337 -5.54 -13.29 -10.75
N GLU A 338 -5.17 -13.56 -9.50
CA GLU A 338 -6.10 -13.95 -8.45
C GLU A 338 -5.47 -13.84 -7.05
N ILE A 339 -6.33 -13.77 -6.03
CA ILE A 339 -5.99 -13.93 -4.61
C ILE A 339 -6.76 -15.15 -4.11
N VAL A 340 -6.06 -16.23 -3.77
CA VAL A 340 -6.65 -17.44 -3.19
C VAL A 340 -6.57 -17.37 -1.68
N THR A 341 -7.68 -17.68 -1.00
CA THR A 341 -7.76 -17.68 0.47
C THR A 341 -8.36 -18.98 0.99
N ASP A 342 -8.05 -19.31 2.25
CA ASP A 342 -8.63 -20.40 3.02
C ASP A 342 -9.92 -19.99 3.77
N GLU A 343 -10.36 -18.74 3.66
CA GLU A 343 -11.53 -18.24 4.39
C GLU A 343 -12.84 -18.91 3.95
N ILE A 344 -13.53 -19.53 4.93
CA ILE A 344 -14.86 -20.17 4.80
C ILE A 344 -14.85 -21.39 3.86
N SER A 345 -13.71 -21.77 3.30
CA SER A 345 -13.59 -22.91 2.38
C SER A 345 -13.29 -24.23 3.11
N THR A 346 -13.82 -25.32 2.57
CA THR A 346 -13.40 -26.68 2.94
C THR A 346 -12.03 -26.99 2.35
N SER A 347 -11.32 -28.00 2.89
CA SER A 347 -9.99 -28.37 2.37
C SER A 347 -10.02 -28.77 0.89
N ALA A 348 -11.08 -29.47 0.45
CA ALA A 348 -11.28 -29.83 -0.96
C ALA A 348 -11.49 -28.61 -1.87
N GLU A 349 -12.22 -27.60 -1.39
CA GLU A 349 -12.39 -26.33 -2.13
C GLU A 349 -11.09 -25.55 -2.22
N ILE A 350 -10.30 -25.49 -1.14
CA ILE A 350 -8.97 -24.85 -1.14
C ILE A 350 -8.06 -25.54 -2.16
N ASP A 351 -8.02 -26.87 -2.18
CA ASP A 351 -7.24 -27.65 -3.16
C ASP A 351 -7.66 -27.34 -4.60
N LYS A 352 -8.97 -27.29 -4.85
CA LYS A 352 -9.52 -26.95 -6.17
C LYS A 352 -9.17 -25.53 -6.59
N ASN A 353 -9.26 -24.56 -5.67
CA ASN A 353 -8.93 -23.17 -5.92
C ASN A 353 -7.44 -23.01 -6.22
N ILE A 354 -6.56 -23.63 -5.44
CA ILE A 354 -5.11 -23.62 -5.68
C ILE A 354 -4.79 -24.22 -7.06
N LEU A 355 -5.42 -25.33 -7.44
CA LEU A 355 -5.23 -25.95 -8.75
C LEU A 355 -5.66 -25.04 -9.91
N GLU A 356 -6.85 -24.45 -9.85
CA GLU A 356 -7.35 -23.58 -10.91
C GLU A 356 -6.55 -22.27 -11.00
N PHE A 357 -6.19 -21.72 -9.85
CA PHE A 357 -5.28 -20.58 -9.74
C PHE A 357 -3.93 -20.85 -10.44
N SER A 358 -3.31 -22.00 -10.19
CA SER A 358 -2.05 -22.38 -10.87
C SER A 358 -2.20 -22.46 -12.38
N LYS A 359 -3.31 -23.02 -12.89
CA LYS A 359 -3.59 -23.07 -14.34
C LYS A 359 -3.80 -21.67 -14.93
N ASN A 360 -4.52 -20.80 -14.23
CA ASN A 360 -4.80 -19.44 -14.68
C ASN A 360 -3.52 -18.59 -14.76
N LEU A 361 -2.62 -18.71 -13.77
CA LEU A 361 -1.31 -18.05 -13.81
C LEU A 361 -0.51 -18.42 -15.07
N VAL A 362 -0.42 -19.73 -15.37
CA VAL A 362 0.29 -20.23 -16.55
C VAL A 362 -0.40 -19.76 -17.83
N LYS A 363 -1.73 -19.86 -17.91
CA LYS A 363 -2.52 -19.42 -19.06
C LYS A 363 -2.29 -17.94 -19.37
N CYS A 364 -2.40 -17.06 -18.37
CA CYS A 364 -2.18 -15.62 -18.57
C CYS A 364 -0.73 -15.32 -18.95
N SER A 365 0.26 -16.03 -18.38
CA SER A 365 1.67 -15.88 -18.73
C SER A 365 1.97 -16.30 -20.17
N THR A 366 1.40 -17.42 -20.63
CA THR A 366 1.57 -17.90 -22.01
C THR A 366 0.93 -16.96 -23.03
N LEU A 367 -0.22 -16.36 -22.69
CA LEU A 367 -0.89 -15.38 -23.54
C LEU A 367 -0.28 -13.97 -23.45
N ASN A 368 0.71 -13.74 -22.58
CA ASN A 368 1.22 -12.42 -22.22
C ASN A 368 0.09 -11.44 -21.84
N TYR A 369 -0.96 -11.97 -21.21
CA TYR A 369 -2.12 -11.20 -20.84
C TYR A 369 -1.83 -10.33 -19.61
N VAL A 370 -2.19 -9.06 -19.70
CA VAL A 370 -2.18 -8.11 -18.60
C VAL A 370 -3.53 -7.39 -18.59
N LYS A 371 -4.26 -7.51 -17.47
CA LYS A 371 -5.53 -6.81 -17.28
C LYS A 371 -5.31 -5.30 -17.35
N GLU A 372 -6.29 -4.60 -17.90
CA GLU A 372 -6.24 -3.15 -17.93
C GLU A 372 -6.28 -2.54 -16.53
N ARG A 373 -5.54 -1.44 -16.36
CA ARG A 373 -5.46 -0.72 -15.09
C ARG A 373 -6.80 -0.08 -14.75
N THR A 374 -7.16 -0.13 -13.48
CA THR A 374 -8.34 0.54 -12.95
C THR A 374 -8.01 2.00 -12.62
N PHE A 375 -8.91 2.70 -11.94
CA PHE A 375 -8.61 4.02 -11.37
C PHE A 375 -7.36 3.97 -10.48
N LEU A 376 -7.11 2.87 -9.78
CA LEU A 376 -6.01 2.72 -8.84
C LEU A 376 -4.65 2.93 -9.54
N GLY A 377 -4.41 2.23 -10.64
CA GLY A 377 -3.18 2.35 -11.43
C GLY A 377 -3.16 3.55 -12.36
N VAL A 378 -4.30 3.97 -12.92
CA VAL A 378 -4.36 5.14 -13.81
C VAL A 378 -4.15 6.43 -13.03
N GLY A 379 -4.89 6.61 -11.93
CA GLY A 379 -4.77 7.78 -11.04
C GLY A 379 -3.39 7.85 -10.42
N GLY A 380 -2.92 6.72 -9.87
CA GLY A 380 -1.58 6.61 -9.30
C GLY A 380 -0.44 6.96 -10.26
N HIS A 381 -0.51 6.45 -11.50
CA HIS A 381 0.45 6.79 -12.54
C HIS A 381 0.45 8.28 -12.86
N LYS A 382 -0.73 8.93 -12.94
CA LYS A 382 -0.82 10.37 -13.21
C LYS A 382 -0.21 11.20 -12.09
N VAL A 383 -0.49 10.88 -10.83
CA VAL A 383 0.11 11.53 -9.65
C VAL A 383 1.63 11.47 -9.72
N PHE A 384 2.21 10.28 -9.84
CA PHE A 384 3.67 10.14 -9.87
C PHE A 384 4.29 10.77 -11.12
N ARG A 385 3.70 10.56 -12.29
CA ARG A 385 4.20 11.13 -13.55
C ARG A 385 4.26 12.65 -13.47
N ASP A 386 3.21 13.31 -12.98
CA ASP A 386 3.13 14.76 -12.92
C ASP A 386 4.07 15.31 -11.83
N MET A 387 4.12 14.65 -10.67
CA MET A 387 5.05 14.95 -9.58
C MET A 387 6.52 14.90 -10.03
N ILE A 388 6.93 13.80 -10.67
CA ILE A 388 8.31 13.58 -11.14
C ILE A 388 8.64 14.47 -12.34
N TRP A 389 7.65 14.77 -13.19
CA TRP A 389 7.85 15.74 -14.27
C TRP A 389 8.02 17.15 -13.73
N GLY A 390 7.26 17.54 -12.71
CA GLY A 390 7.24 18.88 -12.12
C GLY A 390 8.23 19.07 -10.99
N GLU A 391 7.71 19.46 -9.83
CA GLU A 391 8.45 19.98 -8.68
C GLU A 391 9.51 19.02 -8.12
N TYR A 392 9.31 17.72 -8.28
CA TYR A 392 10.16 16.70 -7.68
C TYR A 392 11.21 16.14 -8.65
N ARG A 393 11.31 16.66 -9.88
CA ARG A 393 12.22 16.14 -10.93
C ARG A 393 13.67 16.09 -10.48
N MET A 394 14.16 17.17 -9.85
CA MET A 394 15.56 17.27 -9.43
C MET A 394 15.87 16.28 -8.30
N ILE A 395 14.90 16.01 -7.44
CA ILE A 395 15.02 15.04 -6.35
C ILE A 395 15.00 13.63 -6.93
N PHE A 396 13.96 13.25 -7.68
CA PHE A 396 13.79 11.90 -8.21
C PHE A 396 14.39 11.72 -9.61
N SER A 397 15.68 12.04 -9.75
CA SER A 397 16.37 11.99 -11.04
C SER A 397 16.45 10.57 -11.64
N ALA A 398 16.57 9.52 -10.80
CA ALA A 398 16.52 8.13 -11.25
C ALA A 398 15.17 7.81 -11.90
N ASP A 399 14.07 8.22 -11.28
CA ASP A 399 12.73 8.03 -11.82
C ASP A 399 12.53 8.84 -13.09
N HIS A 400 12.99 10.09 -13.14
CA HIS A 400 12.90 10.90 -14.35
C HIS A 400 13.56 10.23 -15.55
N ARG A 401 14.78 9.69 -15.38
CA ARG A 401 15.48 8.95 -16.43
C ARG A 401 14.70 7.70 -16.84
N TYR A 402 14.17 6.94 -15.88
CA TYR A 402 13.36 5.77 -16.15
C TYR A 402 12.08 6.12 -16.92
N TYR A 403 11.34 7.15 -16.49
CA TYR A 403 10.07 7.55 -17.08
C TYR A 403 10.26 8.05 -18.51
N LYS A 404 11.34 8.80 -18.78
CA LYS A 404 11.71 9.23 -20.14
C LYS A 404 12.03 8.03 -21.03
N LYS A 405 12.87 7.10 -20.56
CA LYS A 405 13.27 5.90 -21.31
C LYS A 405 12.07 5.00 -21.64
N ASN A 406 11.12 4.87 -20.71
CA ASN A 406 9.98 3.96 -20.84
C ASN A 406 8.71 4.64 -21.35
N LYS A 407 8.77 5.92 -21.76
CA LYS A 407 7.63 6.70 -22.28
C LYS A 407 6.45 6.81 -21.30
N TYR A 408 6.76 6.99 -20.00
CA TYR A 408 5.73 7.14 -18.96
C TYR A 408 5.17 8.55 -18.88
N TYR A 409 5.80 9.52 -19.54
CA TYR A 409 5.26 10.87 -19.74
C TYR A 409 4.22 10.88 -20.87
N ASP A 410 3.02 10.40 -20.57
CA ASP A 410 1.90 10.19 -21.49
C ASP A 410 0.81 11.29 -21.38
N PHE A 411 1.20 12.54 -21.12
CA PHE A 411 0.27 13.69 -21.08
C PHE A 411 0.11 14.38 -22.45
N PRO A 412 -1.04 15.01 -22.74
CA PRO A 412 -1.39 15.52 -24.06
C PRO A 412 -0.58 16.74 -24.52
N GLN A 413 0.28 17.34 -23.68
CA GLN A 413 1.00 18.57 -24.01
C GLN A 413 1.88 18.42 -25.26
N TYR A 414 2.40 17.21 -25.52
CA TYR A 414 3.18 16.87 -26.72
C TYR A 414 2.35 16.33 -27.89
N ASN A 415 1.03 16.16 -27.72
CA ASN A 415 0.14 15.74 -28.80
C ASN A 415 -0.37 16.97 -29.56
N TYR A 416 0.52 17.59 -30.35
CA TYR A 416 0.24 18.81 -31.10
C TYR A 416 -0.94 18.64 -32.06
N GLU A 417 -1.08 17.47 -32.69
CA GLU A 417 -2.20 17.14 -33.56
C GLU A 417 -3.54 17.25 -32.81
N ASN A 418 -3.66 16.58 -31.66
CA ASN A 418 -4.88 16.67 -30.85
C ASN A 418 -5.12 18.09 -30.34
N ARG A 419 -4.06 18.85 -30.01
CA ARG A 419 -4.21 20.25 -29.56
C ARG A 419 -4.75 21.15 -30.66
N ILE A 420 -4.20 21.06 -31.87
CA ILE A 420 -4.68 21.81 -33.04
C ILE A 420 -6.12 21.40 -33.37
N ARG A 421 -6.41 20.09 -33.39
CA ARG A 421 -7.76 19.58 -33.62
C ARG A 421 -8.74 20.12 -32.58
N ASN A 422 -8.40 20.07 -31.28
CA ASN A 422 -9.25 20.58 -30.22
C ASN A 422 -9.48 22.08 -30.33
N PHE A 423 -8.44 22.85 -30.70
CA PHE A 423 -8.55 24.28 -30.95
C PHE A 423 -9.55 24.57 -32.09
N ILE A 424 -9.35 23.95 -33.25
CA ILE A 424 -10.24 24.11 -34.42
C ILE A 424 -11.68 23.68 -34.07
N MET A 425 -11.85 22.52 -33.43
CA MET A 425 -13.17 22.03 -33.01
C MET A 425 -13.84 22.98 -32.01
N SER A 426 -13.08 23.58 -31.09
CA SER A 426 -13.62 24.57 -30.14
C SER A 426 -14.17 25.82 -30.84
N ILE A 427 -13.57 26.24 -31.96
CA ILE A 427 -14.08 27.33 -32.79
C ILE A 427 -15.38 26.91 -33.47
N PHE A 428 -15.42 25.72 -34.08
CA PHE A 428 -16.64 25.21 -34.73
C PHE A 428 -17.81 25.01 -33.75
N LEU A 429 -17.54 24.58 -32.52
CA LEU A 429 -18.55 24.43 -31.47
C LEU A 429 -19.14 25.76 -31.00
N LYS A 430 -18.50 26.91 -31.28
CA LYS A 430 -19.10 28.24 -31.03
C LYS A 430 -20.17 28.61 -32.04
N ILE A 431 -20.24 27.94 -33.19
CA ILE A 431 -21.24 28.19 -34.24
C ILE A 431 -22.48 27.32 -33.96
N PRO A 432 -23.63 27.90 -33.55
CA PRO A 432 -24.79 27.12 -33.09
C PRO A 432 -25.29 26.02 -34.04
N PRO A 433 -25.45 26.23 -35.37
CA PRO A 433 -25.90 25.17 -36.27
C PRO A 433 -24.88 24.04 -36.42
N ILE A 434 -23.58 24.34 -36.38
CA ILE A 434 -22.51 23.35 -36.46
C ILE A 434 -22.45 22.54 -35.16
N ARG A 435 -22.53 23.20 -34.00
CA ARG A 435 -22.61 22.55 -32.69
C ARG A 435 -23.77 21.56 -32.61
N LYS A 436 -24.97 21.95 -33.05
CA LYS A 436 -26.15 21.08 -33.08
C LYS A 436 -25.89 19.83 -33.93
N LYS A 437 -25.39 20.01 -35.15
CA LYS A 437 -25.05 18.89 -36.05
C LYS A 437 -24.01 17.93 -35.47
N ILE A 438 -22.98 18.45 -34.79
CA ILE A 438 -21.95 17.63 -34.13
C ILE A 438 -22.56 16.82 -32.98
N ILE A 439 -23.37 17.45 -32.13
CA ILE A 439 -24.07 16.78 -31.02
C ILE A 439 -24.94 15.64 -31.54
N ASP A 440 -25.74 15.90 -32.57
CA ASP A 440 -26.63 14.91 -33.18
C ASP A 440 -25.85 13.73 -33.80
N SER A 441 -24.59 13.94 -34.21
CA SER A 441 -23.74 12.91 -34.84
C SER A 441 -22.75 12.20 -33.91
N LEU A 442 -22.59 12.65 -32.67
CA LEU A 442 -21.48 12.22 -31.80
C LEU A 442 -21.56 10.72 -31.48
N GLY A 443 -22.76 10.23 -31.11
CA GLY A 443 -22.98 8.81 -30.81
C GLY A 443 -22.77 7.91 -32.03
N THR A 444 -23.32 8.29 -33.18
CA THR A 444 -23.24 7.48 -34.42
C THR A 444 -21.83 7.46 -35.02
N THR A 445 -21.04 8.52 -34.84
CA THR A 445 -19.67 8.61 -35.35
C THR A 445 -18.71 7.75 -34.54
N VAL A 446 -18.85 7.74 -33.21
CA VAL A 446 -18.02 6.89 -32.34
C VAL A 446 -18.27 5.41 -32.64
N LEU A 447 -19.53 4.99 -32.75
CA LEU A 447 -19.88 3.61 -33.08
C LEU A 447 -19.32 3.18 -34.44
N LYS A 448 -19.53 3.99 -35.49
CA LYS A 448 -18.96 3.70 -36.83
C LYS A 448 -17.44 3.60 -36.84
N TYR A 449 -16.74 4.39 -36.02
CA TYR A 449 -15.28 4.31 -35.90
C TYR A 449 -14.85 2.99 -35.25
N LEU A 450 -15.56 2.58 -34.20
CA LEU A 450 -15.30 1.31 -33.51
C LEU A 450 -15.62 0.11 -34.42
N ASP A 451 -16.74 0.12 -35.13
CA ASP A 451 -17.14 -0.95 -36.06
C ASP A 451 -16.04 -1.21 -37.11
N LYS A 452 -15.45 -0.15 -37.66
CA LYS A 452 -14.32 -0.24 -38.61
C LYS A 452 -13.06 -0.88 -38.02
N LYS A 453 -12.89 -0.82 -36.70
CA LYS A 453 -11.73 -1.37 -35.98
C LYS A 453 -11.97 -2.80 -35.50
N VAL A 454 -13.20 -3.15 -35.14
CA VAL A 454 -13.59 -4.50 -34.68
C VAL A 454 -13.47 -5.52 -35.81
N ILE A 455 -13.83 -5.16 -37.05
CA ILE A 455 -13.85 -6.08 -38.21
C ILE A 455 -12.43 -6.52 -38.65
N LYS A 456 -11.36 -5.87 -38.20
CA LYS A 456 -9.97 -6.15 -38.63
C LYS A 456 -9.23 -7.24 -37.81
N ILE A 457 -9.92 -8.00 -36.96
CA ILE A 457 -9.31 -9.04 -36.11
C ILE A 457 -9.76 -10.45 -36.55
N GLN A 458 -9.75 -10.70 -37.86
CA GLN A 458 -9.73 -12.04 -38.47
C GLN A 458 -8.40 -12.21 -39.17
#